data_AF-A0A4R0HXI9-F1
#
_entry.id   AF-A0A4R0HXI9-F1
#
_cell.length_a   1.000
_cell.length_b   1.000
_cell.length_c   1.000
_cell.angle_alpha   90.00
_cell.angle_beta   90.00
_cell.angle_gamma   90.00
#
_symmetry.space_group_name_H-M   'P 1'
#
loop_
_entity.id
_entity.type
_entity.pdbx_description
1 polymer ?
#
loop_
_entity_poly.entity_id
_entity_poly.type
_entity_poly.pdbx_seq_one_letter_code
_entity_poly.pdbx_strand_id
1 'polypeptide(L)'
;MSLFGSRSAQFAREPWFRRHPVPVLCVGAALFASVWLLRLLDGDATDASTLLFTLPVALIAVAFGRRAGLAAGAVAVVMVVAWVVATATDLSLVGWISLCVPQVLLGGLLGDASERLRSADEERRRLESGALLYREAIEINDSLVQGMAAARWALEAGRTEDGLKILEETIGQAQDLVSDLIRQAGMAGSGPSIRSE
;
A
#
# COMPACT_ATOMS: atom_id res chain seq x y z
N MET A 1 -8.57 27.33 27.88
CA MET A 1 -7.35 27.25 27.04
C MET A 1 -7.33 25.87 26.39
N SER A 2 -7.98 25.73 25.23
CA SER A 2 -8.26 24.43 24.60
C SER A 2 -7.09 23.99 23.70
N LEU A 3 -6.34 22.99 24.14
CA LEU A 3 -5.37 22.25 23.33
C LEU A 3 -5.97 20.93 22.87
N PHE A 4 -7.08 20.98 22.13
CA PHE A 4 -7.52 19.87 21.30
C PHE A 4 -7.40 20.33 19.85
N GLY A 5 -6.15 20.39 19.38
CA GLY A 5 -5.85 20.41 17.96
C GLY A 5 -6.38 19.11 17.37
N SER A 6 -7.49 19.20 16.65
CA SER A 6 -8.07 18.13 15.86
C SER A 6 -6.97 17.51 14.99
N ARG A 7 -6.46 16.35 15.40
CA ARG A 7 -5.76 15.43 14.49
C ARG A 7 -6.80 14.95 13.50
N SER A 8 -7.06 15.74 12.46
CA SER A 8 -7.77 15.30 11.28
C SER A 8 -7.01 14.09 10.77
N ALA A 9 -7.60 12.91 11.00
CA ALA A 9 -7.09 11.64 10.53
C ALA A 9 -6.71 11.80 9.06
N GLN A 10 -5.41 11.80 8.78
CA GLN A 10 -4.89 11.46 7.46
C GLN A 10 -5.26 10.00 7.26
N PHE A 11 -6.51 9.74 6.90
CA PHE A 11 -6.82 8.57 6.11
C PHE A 11 -6.03 8.76 4.83
N ALA A 12 -4.83 8.18 4.78
CA ALA A 12 -4.27 7.73 3.53
C ALA A 12 -5.28 6.71 2.98
N ARG A 13 -6.37 7.21 2.39
CA ARG A 13 -7.35 6.41 1.70
C ARG A 13 -6.54 5.73 0.62
N GLU A 14 -6.29 4.44 0.80
CA GLU A 14 -5.72 3.63 -0.26
C GLU A 14 -6.48 3.97 -1.54
N PRO A 15 -5.77 4.27 -2.64
CA PRO A 15 -6.42 4.72 -3.85
C PRO A 15 -7.60 3.81 -4.20
N TRP A 16 -8.72 4.38 -4.65
CA TRP A 16 -9.97 3.63 -4.88
C TRP A 16 -9.78 2.38 -5.76
N PHE A 17 -8.83 2.43 -6.70
CA PHE A 17 -8.46 1.34 -7.59
C PHE A 17 -7.72 0.19 -6.90
N ARG A 18 -7.18 0.38 -5.70
CA ARG A 18 -6.57 -0.69 -4.89
C ARG A 18 -7.62 -1.50 -4.13
N ARG A 19 -8.76 -0.88 -3.78
CA ARG A 19 -9.77 -1.49 -2.90
C ARG A 19 -10.81 -2.31 -3.66
N HIS A 20 -10.98 -2.06 -4.96
CA HIS A 20 -12.03 -2.69 -5.75
C HIS A 20 -11.51 -3.15 -7.13
N PRO A 21 -11.14 -4.43 -7.29
CA PRO A 21 -10.55 -4.93 -8.54
C PRO A 21 -11.54 -4.92 -9.72
N VAL A 22 -12.81 -5.23 -9.46
CA VAL A 22 -13.86 -5.29 -10.48
C VAL A 22 -14.10 -3.93 -11.16
N PRO A 23 -14.37 -2.81 -10.44
CA PRO A 23 -14.60 -1.52 -11.10
C PRO A 23 -13.36 -1.00 -11.83
N VAL A 24 -12.13 -1.33 -11.41
CA VAL A 24 -10.93 -0.96 -12.17
C VAL A 24 -10.91 -1.65 -13.53
N LEU A 25 -11.25 -2.93 -13.58
CA LEU A 25 -11.35 -3.66 -14.84
C LEU A 25 -12.49 -3.11 -15.70
N CYS A 26 -13.64 -2.78 -15.11
CA CYS A 26 -14.74 -2.15 -15.85
C CYS A 26 -14.34 -0.79 -16.44
N VAL A 27 -13.68 0.06 -15.65
CA VAL A 27 -13.20 1.37 -16.12
C VAL A 27 -12.12 1.20 -17.19
N GLY A 28 -11.17 0.29 -17.00
CA GLY A 28 -10.13 -0.03 -17.98
C GLY A 28 -10.73 -0.52 -19.30
N ALA A 29 -11.69 -1.45 -19.23
CA ALA A 29 -12.39 -1.97 -20.41
C ALA A 29 -13.21 -0.86 -21.11
N ALA A 30 -13.91 -0.02 -20.35
CA ALA A 30 -14.65 1.11 -20.91
C ALA A 30 -13.73 2.12 -21.61
N LEU A 31 -12.55 2.41 -21.03
CA LEU A 31 -11.54 3.25 -21.65
C LEU A 31 -11.00 2.63 -22.94
N PHE A 32 -10.61 1.35 -22.93
CA PHE A 32 -10.17 0.64 -24.14
C PHE A 32 -11.23 0.70 -25.24
N ALA A 33 -12.48 0.41 -24.92
CA ALA A 33 -13.60 0.45 -25.85
C ALA A 33 -13.83 1.86 -26.41
N SER A 34 -13.78 2.89 -25.55
CA SER A 34 -13.99 4.28 -25.96
C SER A 34 -12.89 4.78 -26.89
N VAL A 35 -11.62 4.47 -26.59
CA VAL A 35 -10.48 4.85 -27.43
C VAL A 35 -10.55 4.14 -28.78
N TRP A 36 -10.91 2.86 -28.78
CA TRP A 36 -11.05 2.10 -30.02
C TRP A 36 -12.21 2.60 -30.89
N LEU A 37 -13.35 2.93 -30.28
CA LEU A 37 -14.48 3.52 -30.99
C LEU A 37 -14.12 4.88 -31.59
N LEU A 38 -13.45 5.75 -30.82
CA LEU A 38 -12.97 7.05 -31.30
C LEU A 38 -12.05 6.87 -32.53
N ARG A 39 -11.17 5.87 -32.48
CA ARG A 39 -10.23 5.57 -33.57
C ARG A 39 -10.91 5.03 -34.84
N LEU A 40 -12.07 4.38 -34.73
CA LEU A 40 -12.85 3.96 -35.89
C LEU A 40 -13.59 5.13 -36.56
N LEU A 41 -13.93 6.16 -35.77
CA LEU A 41 -14.67 7.33 -36.26
C LEU A 41 -13.75 8.39 -36.86
N ASP A 42 -12.52 8.51 -36.35
CA ASP A 42 -11.57 9.58 -36.69
C ASP A 42 -10.35 9.00 -37.42
N GLY A 43 -10.44 8.88 -38.75
CA GLY A 43 -9.48 8.15 -39.59
C GLY A 43 -8.09 8.77 -39.76
N ASP A 44 -7.89 10.02 -39.31
CA ASP A 44 -6.66 10.79 -39.57
C ASP A 44 -5.80 11.02 -38.31
N ALA A 45 -6.39 10.90 -37.11
CA ALA A 45 -5.72 11.16 -35.82
C ALA A 45 -4.95 9.94 -35.29
N THR A 46 -4.13 9.31 -36.15
CA THR A 46 -3.48 8.02 -35.91
C THR A 46 -2.53 8.04 -34.70
N ASP A 47 -1.79 9.15 -34.51
CA ASP A 47 -0.81 9.27 -33.41
C ASP A 47 -1.45 9.67 -32.07
N ALA A 48 -2.40 10.62 -32.08
CA ALA A 48 -3.05 11.11 -30.86
C ALA A 48 -3.93 10.04 -30.19
N SER A 49 -4.64 9.24 -31.00
CA SER A 49 -5.49 8.15 -30.49
C SER A 49 -4.69 6.98 -29.90
N THR A 50 -3.46 6.76 -30.36
CA THR A 50 -2.60 5.71 -29.77
C THR A 50 -2.16 6.09 -28.36
N LEU A 51 -1.83 7.37 -28.14
CA LEU A 51 -1.45 7.86 -26.81
C LEU A 51 -2.55 7.63 -25.77
N LEU A 52 -3.82 7.65 -26.18
CA LEU A 52 -4.96 7.41 -25.29
C LEU A 52 -5.04 5.97 -24.76
N PHE A 53 -4.49 4.96 -25.46
CA PHE A 53 -4.36 3.59 -24.93
C PHE A 53 -3.42 3.49 -23.74
N THR A 54 -2.54 4.48 -23.55
CA THR A 54 -1.63 4.54 -22.40
C THR A 54 -2.39 4.62 -21.07
N LEU A 55 -3.55 5.30 -21.05
CA LEU A 55 -4.35 5.49 -19.83
C LEU A 55 -4.89 4.18 -19.24
N PRO A 56 -5.63 3.34 -20.00
CA PRO A 56 -6.10 2.06 -19.46
C PRO A 56 -4.96 1.09 -19.17
N VAL A 57 -3.88 1.08 -19.97
CA VAL A 57 -2.69 0.26 -19.69
C VAL A 57 -2.06 0.68 -18.37
N ALA A 58 -1.89 1.99 -18.14
CA ALA A 58 -1.32 2.50 -16.90
C ALA A 58 -2.20 2.19 -15.68
N LEU A 59 -3.51 2.39 -15.80
CA LEU A 59 -4.46 2.08 -14.72
C LEU A 59 -4.37 0.61 -14.29
N ILE A 60 -4.37 -0.32 -15.25
CA ILE A 60 -4.29 -1.75 -14.98
C ILE A 60 -2.92 -2.14 -14.41
N ALA A 61 -1.83 -1.58 -14.95
CA ALA A 61 -0.48 -1.83 -14.48
C ALA A 61 -0.28 -1.38 -13.03
N VAL A 62 -0.78 -0.19 -12.66
CA VAL A 62 -0.68 0.34 -11.30
C VAL A 62 -1.54 -0.44 -10.31
N ALA A 63 -2.73 -0.87 -10.73
CA ALA A 63 -3.64 -1.61 -9.85
C ALA A 63 -3.17 -3.05 -9.60
N PHE A 64 -2.74 -3.76 -10.64
CA PHE A 64 -2.53 -5.21 -10.59
C PHE A 64 -1.08 -5.65 -10.81
N GLY A 65 -0.15 -4.71 -10.99
CA GLY A 65 1.28 -4.97 -11.09
C GLY A 65 1.72 -5.43 -12.48
N ARG A 66 2.93 -6.01 -12.54
CA ARG A 66 3.65 -6.28 -13.80
C ARG A 66 2.92 -7.21 -14.77
N ARG A 67 2.36 -8.33 -14.28
CA ARG A 67 1.71 -9.33 -15.16
C ARG A 67 0.48 -8.76 -15.85
N ALA A 68 -0.35 -8.05 -15.10
CA ALA A 68 -1.55 -7.42 -15.62
C ALA A 68 -1.21 -6.22 -16.53
N GLY A 69 -0.18 -5.44 -16.19
CA GLY A 69 0.32 -4.37 -17.05
C GLY A 69 0.81 -4.87 -18.41
N LEU A 70 1.56 -5.98 -18.44
CA LEU A 70 1.97 -6.63 -19.69
C LEU A 70 0.78 -7.15 -20.49
N ALA A 71 -0.19 -7.79 -19.82
CA ALA A 71 -1.41 -8.27 -20.48
C ALA A 71 -2.22 -7.10 -21.09
N ALA A 72 -2.35 -5.99 -20.37
CA ALA A 72 -3.02 -4.79 -20.87
C ALA A 72 -2.28 -4.18 -22.07
N GLY A 73 -0.95 -4.11 -22.03
CA GLY A 73 -0.13 -3.68 -23.17
C GLY A 73 -0.32 -4.58 -24.39
N ALA A 74 -0.38 -5.91 -24.19
CA ALA A 74 -0.67 -6.85 -25.28
C ALA A 74 -2.07 -6.67 -25.86
N VAL A 75 -3.09 -6.42 -25.01
CA VAL A 75 -4.46 -6.10 -25.47
C VAL A 75 -4.47 -4.82 -26.30
N ALA A 76 -3.74 -3.78 -25.89
CA ALA A 76 -3.60 -2.55 -26.67
C ALA A 76 -3.02 -2.84 -28.07
N VAL A 77 -1.97 -3.65 -28.15
CA VAL A 77 -1.36 -4.07 -29.42
C VAL A 77 -2.37 -4.83 -30.29
N VAL A 78 -3.12 -5.77 -29.73
CA VAL A 78 -4.14 -6.53 -30.48
C VAL A 78 -5.21 -5.59 -31.04
N MET A 79 -5.66 -4.61 -30.26
CA MET A 79 -6.64 -3.62 -30.74
C MET A 79 -6.08 -2.75 -31.89
N VAL A 80 -4.80 -2.39 -31.83
CA VAL A 80 -4.11 -1.67 -32.92
C VAL A 80 -4.04 -2.55 -34.17
N VAL A 81 -3.63 -3.81 -34.03
CA VAL A 81 -3.58 -4.77 -35.15
C VAL A 81 -4.97 -4.95 -35.79
N ALA A 82 -6.01 -5.11 -34.97
CA ALA A 82 -7.37 -5.25 -35.45
C ALA A 82 -7.83 -4.01 -36.24
N TRP A 83 -7.44 -2.81 -35.80
CA TRP A 83 -7.70 -1.59 -36.53
C TRP A 83 -6.97 -1.56 -37.87
N VAL A 84 -5.66 -1.82 -37.89
CA VAL A 84 -4.84 -1.81 -39.12
C VAL A 84 -5.42 -2.74 -40.19
N VAL A 85 -5.86 -3.94 -39.79
CA VAL A 85 -6.49 -4.91 -40.67
C VAL A 85 -7.86 -4.42 -41.17
N ALA A 86 -8.67 -3.82 -40.30
CA ALA A 86 -10.00 -3.33 -40.65
C ALA A 86 -9.97 -2.12 -41.60
N THR A 87 -8.95 -1.27 -41.51
CA THR A 87 -8.79 -0.07 -42.34
C THR A 87 -7.84 -0.25 -43.52
N ALA A 88 -7.27 -1.46 -43.69
CA ALA A 88 -6.26 -1.78 -44.71
C ALA A 88 -5.11 -0.75 -44.75
N THR A 89 -4.68 -0.29 -43.57
CA THR A 89 -3.65 0.76 -43.46
C THR A 89 -2.26 0.16 -43.57
N ASP A 90 -1.42 0.70 -44.46
CA ASP A 90 -0.03 0.28 -44.57
C ASP A 90 0.84 0.95 -43.49
N LEU A 91 1.24 0.17 -42.48
CA LEU A 91 2.23 0.59 -41.48
C LEU A 91 3.63 0.14 -41.89
N SER A 92 4.57 1.08 -41.89
CA SER A 92 5.99 0.77 -41.97
C SER A 92 6.45 -0.03 -40.75
N LEU A 93 7.58 -0.73 -40.87
CA LEU A 93 8.21 -1.44 -39.74
C LEU A 93 8.46 -0.49 -38.55
N VAL A 94 8.87 0.74 -38.83
CA VAL A 94 9.07 1.79 -37.81
C VAL A 94 7.75 2.16 -37.14
N GLY A 95 6.66 2.28 -37.90
CA GLY A 95 5.33 2.52 -37.35
C GLY A 95 4.88 1.41 -36.39
N TRP A 96 5.09 0.15 -36.75
CA TRP A 96 4.80 -0.98 -35.86
C TRP A 96 5.59 -0.93 -34.56
N ILE A 97 6.89 -0.65 -34.64
CA ILE A 97 7.76 -0.57 -33.46
C ILE A 97 7.35 0.60 -32.56
N SER A 98 7.10 1.79 -33.12
CA SER A 98 6.71 2.99 -32.37
C SER A 98 5.38 2.85 -31.64
N LEU A 99 4.47 1.97 -32.09
CA LEU A 99 3.18 1.76 -31.45
C LEU A 99 3.22 0.62 -30.43
N CYS A 100 3.83 -0.52 -30.79
CA CYS A 100 3.79 -1.72 -29.96
C CYS A 100 4.77 -1.66 -28.80
N VAL A 101 5.99 -1.20 -29.05
CA VAL A 101 7.06 -1.26 -28.05
C VAL A 101 6.76 -0.37 -26.84
N PRO A 102 6.33 0.91 -27.00
CA PRO A 102 6.01 1.75 -25.85
C PRO A 102 4.86 1.22 -25.00
N GLN A 103 3.81 0.63 -25.60
CA GLN A 103 2.66 0.12 -24.84
C GLN A 103 3.04 -1.08 -23.95
N VAL A 104 3.81 -2.02 -24.50
CA VAL A 104 4.27 -3.20 -23.75
C VAL A 104 5.31 -2.78 -22.69
N LEU A 105 6.26 -1.92 -23.04
CA LEU A 105 7.25 -1.42 -22.10
C LEU A 105 6.61 -0.62 -20.96
N LEU A 106 5.65 0.26 -21.26
CA LEU A 106 4.96 1.05 -20.26
C LEU A 106 4.18 0.15 -19.30
N GLY A 107 3.39 -0.80 -19.82
CA GLY A 107 2.65 -1.74 -18.98
C GLY A 107 3.57 -2.58 -18.08
N GLY A 108 4.69 -3.07 -18.63
CA GLY A 108 5.67 -3.85 -17.88
C GLY A 108 6.42 -3.04 -16.83
N LEU A 109 6.98 -1.89 -17.21
CA LEU A 109 7.83 -1.08 -16.35
C LEU A 109 7.03 -0.39 -15.25
N LEU A 110 5.87 0.18 -15.59
CA LEU A 110 4.98 0.81 -14.62
C LEU A 110 4.40 -0.22 -13.65
N GLY A 111 4.08 -1.42 -14.14
CA GLY A 111 3.62 -2.52 -13.31
C GLY A 111 4.71 -3.04 -12.36
N ASP A 112 5.96 -3.14 -12.83
CA ASP A 112 7.12 -3.51 -11.99
C ASP A 112 7.39 -2.44 -10.92
N ALA A 113 7.40 -1.16 -11.30
CA ALA A 113 7.58 -0.04 -10.37
C ALA A 113 6.47 -0.01 -9.31
N SER A 114 5.22 -0.25 -9.72
CA SER A 114 4.07 -0.28 -8.80
C SER A 114 4.15 -1.45 -7.82
N GLU A 115 4.63 -2.61 -8.26
CA GLU A 115 4.86 -3.77 -7.40
C GLU A 115 5.99 -3.50 -6.40
N ARG A 116 7.12 -2.95 -6.86
CA ARG A 116 8.24 -2.58 -5.98
C ARG A 116 7.83 -1.57 -4.92
N LEU A 117 7.06 -0.57 -5.30
CA LEU A 117 6.55 0.43 -4.36
C LEU A 117 5.63 -0.21 -3.33
N ARG A 118 4.76 -1.13 -3.77
CA ARG A 118 3.87 -1.88 -2.87
C ARG A 118 4.64 -2.72 -1.87
N SER A 119 5.62 -3.50 -2.33
CA SER A 119 6.46 -4.30 -1.44
C SER A 119 7.26 -3.43 -0.47
N ALA A 120 7.74 -2.26 -0.92
CA ALA A 120 8.44 -1.33 -0.05
C ALA A 120 7.53 -0.70 1.02
N ASP A 121 6.29 -0.35 0.66
CA ASP A 121 5.30 0.18 1.62
C ASP A 121 4.90 -0.88 2.64
N GLU A 122 4.70 -2.13 2.22
CA GLU A 122 4.37 -3.24 3.12
C GLU A 122 5.50 -3.49 4.12
N GLU A 123 6.75 -3.49 3.65
CA GLU A 123 7.91 -3.65 4.52
C GLU A 123 8.07 -2.46 5.48
N ARG A 124 7.87 -1.23 4.99
CA ARG A 124 7.87 -0.03 5.85
C ARG A 124 6.81 -0.14 6.95
N ARG A 125 5.58 -0.53 6.61
CA ARG A 125 4.49 -0.71 7.59
C ARG A 125 4.85 -1.77 8.64
N ARG A 126 5.52 -2.86 8.23
CA ARG A 126 6.02 -3.89 9.16
C ARG A 126 7.07 -3.32 10.11
N LEU A 127 8.06 -2.60 9.58
CA LEU A 127 9.11 -1.97 10.40
C LEU A 127 8.56 -0.92 11.36
N GLU A 128 7.61 -0.09 10.90
CA GLU A 128 6.94 0.91 11.75
C GLU A 128 6.16 0.25 12.89
N SER A 129 5.46 -0.85 12.63
CA SER A 129 4.76 -1.60 13.68
C SER A 129 5.72 -2.17 14.74
N GLY A 130 6.91 -2.64 14.34
CA GLY A 130 7.94 -3.11 15.28
C GLY A 130 8.61 -1.98 16.06
N ALA A 131 8.82 -0.82 15.42
CA ALA A 131 9.46 0.34 16.06
C ALA A 131 8.59 0.94 17.18
N LEU A 132 7.26 0.91 17.03
CA LEU A 132 6.33 1.34 18.07
C LEU A 132 6.47 0.48 19.34
N LEU A 133 6.47 -0.85 19.18
CA LEU A 133 6.65 -1.78 20.29
C LEU A 133 8.00 -1.58 21.00
N TYR A 134 9.06 -1.33 20.24
CA TYR A 134 10.38 -1.08 20.81
C TYR A 134 10.43 0.22 21.63
N ARG A 135 9.76 1.28 21.14
CA ARG A 135 9.67 2.55 21.87
C ARG A 135 8.89 2.41 23.18
N GLU A 136 7.78 1.67 23.14
CA GLU A 136 6.97 1.41 24.33
C GLU A 136 7.77 0.64 25.39
N ALA A 137 8.57 -0.36 24.98
CA ALA A 137 9.46 -1.08 25.91
C ALA A 137 10.50 -0.17 26.59
N ILE A 138 11.01 0.86 25.89
CA ILE A 138 11.95 1.83 26.48
C ILE A 138 11.24 2.71 27.52
N GLU A 139 10.07 3.25 27.20
CA GLU A 139 9.30 4.09 28.13
C GLU A 139 8.89 3.31 29.39
N ILE A 140 8.51 2.03 29.23
CA ILE A 140 8.23 1.13 30.35
C ILE A 140 9.47 0.96 31.22
N ASN A 141 10.63 0.62 30.63
CA ASN A 141 11.86 0.41 31.39
C ASN A 141 12.20 1.64 32.26
N ASP A 142 12.12 2.85 31.69
CA ASP A 142 12.39 4.09 32.41
C ASP A 142 11.44 4.29 33.60
N SER A 143 10.13 4.08 33.41
CA SER A 143 9.14 4.19 34.50
C SER A 143 9.40 3.20 35.65
N LEU A 144 9.83 1.98 35.32
CA LEU A 144 10.17 0.96 36.31
C LEU A 144 11.44 1.34 37.07
N VAL A 145 12.48 1.80 36.35
CA VAL A 145 13.72 2.25 36.98
C VAL A 145 13.47 3.42 37.93
N GLN A 146 12.62 4.38 37.53
CA GLN A 146 12.25 5.51 38.37
C GLN A 146 11.44 5.09 39.61
N GLY A 147 10.43 4.24 39.45
CA GLY A 147 9.62 3.72 40.57
C GLY A 147 10.45 2.91 41.57
N MET A 148 11.31 2.03 41.06
CA MET A 148 12.24 1.25 41.89
C MET A 148 13.27 2.12 42.60
N ALA A 149 13.80 3.15 41.94
CA ALA A 149 14.71 4.10 42.56
C ALA A 149 14.03 4.87 43.71
N ALA A 150 12.79 5.32 43.51
CA ALA A 150 12.00 5.99 44.52
C ALA A 150 11.69 5.08 45.72
N ALA A 151 11.29 3.83 45.46
CA ALA A 151 11.08 2.81 46.49
C ALA A 151 12.35 2.58 47.31
N ARG A 152 13.49 2.36 46.64
CA ARG A 152 14.79 2.17 47.29
C ARG A 152 15.14 3.36 48.19
N TRP A 153 14.95 4.59 47.72
CA TRP A 153 15.22 5.79 48.50
C TRP A 153 14.36 5.91 49.76
N ALA A 154 13.08 5.55 49.68
CA ALA A 154 12.20 5.51 50.84
C ALA A 154 12.63 4.45 51.86
N LEU A 155 13.03 3.26 51.40
CA LEU A 155 13.55 2.19 52.24
C LEU A 155 14.87 2.60 52.94
N GLU A 156 15.81 3.19 52.21
CA GLU A 156 17.10 3.67 52.76
C GLU A 156 16.91 4.79 53.79
N ALA A 157 15.85 5.59 53.68
CA ALA A 157 15.50 6.62 54.64
C ALA A 157 14.73 6.10 55.88
N GLY A 158 14.56 4.78 56.02
CA GLY A 158 13.81 4.17 57.12
C GLY A 158 12.28 4.29 57.01
N ARG A 159 11.75 4.77 55.87
CA ARG A 159 10.31 4.83 55.59
C ARG A 159 9.85 3.54 54.93
N THR A 160 9.91 2.44 55.71
CA THR A 160 9.76 1.08 55.20
C THR A 160 8.39 0.83 54.56
N GLU A 161 7.31 1.31 55.18
CA GLU A 161 5.93 1.18 54.68
C GLU A 161 5.72 1.93 53.36
N ASP A 162 6.23 3.16 53.26
CA ASP A 162 6.15 3.95 52.03
C ASP A 162 6.96 3.31 50.89
N GLY A 163 8.16 2.79 51.19
CA GLY A 163 9.01 2.13 50.20
C GLY A 163 8.41 0.82 49.68
N LEU A 164 7.79 0.02 50.55
CA LEU A 164 7.05 -1.18 50.17
C LEU A 164 5.85 -0.84 49.28
N LYS A 165 5.09 0.20 49.64
CA LYS A 165 3.94 0.66 48.85
C LYS A 165 4.33 1.10 47.44
N ILE A 166 5.37 1.93 47.31
CA ILE A 166 5.86 2.39 45.99
C ILE A 166 6.32 1.20 45.13
N LEU A 167 7.00 0.22 45.75
CA LEU A 167 7.45 -0.98 45.05
C LEU A 167 6.26 -1.82 44.55
N GLU A 168 5.24 -2.02 45.37
CA GLU A 168 4.05 -2.79 45.01
C GLU A 168 3.24 -2.12 43.90
N GLU A 169 3.06 -0.79 43.97
CA GLU A 169 2.44 0.00 42.89
C GLU A 169 3.24 -0.11 41.58
N THR A 170 4.58 -0.03 41.65
CA THR A 170 5.45 -0.14 40.47
C THR A 170 5.37 -1.53 39.84
N ILE A 171 5.35 -2.60 40.64
CA ILE A 171 5.20 -3.98 40.16
C ILE A 171 3.82 -4.20 39.54
N GLY A 172 2.76 -3.67 40.15
CA GLY A 172 1.40 -3.75 39.61
C GLY A 172 1.30 -3.06 38.24
N GLN A 173 1.82 -1.84 38.12
CA GLN A 173 1.88 -1.12 36.84
C GLN A 173 2.67 -1.88 35.78
N ALA A 174 3.80 -2.51 36.16
CA ALA A 174 4.59 -3.34 35.25
C ALA A 174 3.78 -4.52 34.70
N GLN A 175 3.02 -5.20 35.56
CA GLN A 175 2.22 -6.37 35.19
C GLN A 175 1.06 -6.01 34.27
N ASP A 176 0.38 -4.88 34.53
CA ASP A 176 -0.69 -4.38 33.68
C ASP A 176 -0.16 -4.02 32.28
N LEU A 177 0.96 -3.30 32.22
CA LEU A 177 1.60 -2.91 30.95
C LEU A 177 2.08 -4.11 30.13
N VAL A 178 2.71 -5.11 30.76
CA VAL A 178 3.13 -6.35 30.09
C VAL A 178 1.92 -7.15 29.59
N SER A 179 0.84 -7.21 30.38
CA SER A 179 -0.40 -7.89 29.98
C SER A 179 -1.02 -7.26 28.74
N ASP A 180 -1.01 -5.93 28.65
CA ASP A 180 -1.51 -5.21 27.48
C ASP A 180 -0.60 -5.35 26.26
N LEU A 181 0.72 -5.37 26.43
CA LEU A 181 1.67 -5.67 25.35
C LEU A 181 1.47 -7.08 24.77
N ILE A 182 1.32 -8.10 25.63
CA ILE A 182 1.05 -9.49 25.20
C ILE A 182 -0.28 -9.57 24.46
N ARG A 183 -1.31 -8.84 24.93
CA ARG A 183 -2.61 -8.76 24.26
C ARG A 183 -2.50 -8.14 22.87
N GLN A 184 -1.78 -7.03 22.74
CA GLN A 184 -1.57 -6.36 21.44
C GLN A 184 -0.77 -7.24 20.46
N ALA A 185 0.30 -7.89 20.93
CA ALA A 185 1.10 -8.81 20.12
C ALA A 185 0.29 -10.05 19.69
N GLY A 186 -0.54 -10.60 20.58
CA GLY A 186 -1.45 -11.71 20.27
C GLY A 186 -2.54 -11.35 19.24
N MET A 187 -3.03 -10.10 19.25
CA MET A 187 -3.95 -9.61 18.23
C MET A 187 -3.28 -9.38 16.88
N ALA A 188 -2.01 -8.93 16.86
CA ALA A 188 -1.24 -8.75 15.62
C ALA A 188 -0.88 -10.08 14.92
N GLY A 189 -0.79 -11.19 15.67
CA GLY A 189 -0.53 -12.54 15.15
C GLY A 189 -1.73 -13.29 14.59
N SER A 190 -2.96 -12.80 14.78
CA SER A 190 -4.19 -13.46 14.33
C SER A 190 -4.57 -13.05 12.89
N GLY A 191 -3.72 -13.43 11.92
CA GLY A 191 -4.09 -13.46 10.49
C GLY A 191 -5.09 -14.59 10.20
N PRO A 192 -5.90 -14.51 9.12
CA PRO A 192 -7.12 -15.30 8.96
C PRO A 192 -6.82 -16.80 8.97
N SER A 193 -7.53 -17.52 9.83
CA SER A 193 -7.58 -18.99 9.82
C SER A 193 -7.92 -19.46 8.40
N ILE A 194 -6.96 -20.11 7.75
CA ILE A 194 -7.22 -20.86 6.51
C ILE A 194 -8.17 -21.99 6.92
N ARG A 195 -9.46 -21.80 6.60
CA ARG A 195 -10.47 -22.83 6.70
C ARG A 195 -10.11 -23.88 5.66
N SER A 196 -9.65 -25.04 6.12
CA SER A 196 -9.50 -26.24 5.30
C SER A 196 -10.90 -26.81 5.05
N GLU A 197 -11.36 -26.69 3.81
CA GLU A 197 -12.35 -27.59 3.20
C GLU A 197 -11.70 -28.20 1.95
#